data_AF-A0A2P4TCU3-F1
#
_entry.id   AF-A0A2P4TCU3-F1
#
_cell.length_a   1.000
_cell.length_b   1.000
_cell.length_c   1.000
_cell.angle_alpha   90.00
_cell.angle_beta   90.00
_cell.angle_gamma   90.00
#
_symmetry.space_group_name_H-M   'P 1'
#
loop_
_entity.id
_entity.type
_entity.pdbx_description
1 polymer ?
#
loop_
_entity_poly.entity_id
_entity_poly.type
_entity_poly.pdbx_seq_one_letter_code
_entity_poly.pdbx_strand_id
1 'polypeptide(L)'
;DLWIPYFTITTDITASAMRVHTDGSLWRYIRASMSLSGYMPPLCDPKDGHLLMDGGYVNNLPADVARSMGAKVVIAIDVGSRDETNLTNYGDCLSGWWLLWKRWNPLAEKVKVPNMAEIQTRLAYVCCVRQLEMVKSSDYCEYIRPPIDRYGTLDFGKFDEICEVGYQHGKTVFGVWSRSDVLDKMLRDRQETYKTKTSDNVTYPSTSFTDLAEIVSRIEPVKAAVADDESDYQTEYEEEVLDNQKDDYIHFIGNQAEDDSDSDEDVQIRKRKNLPKVDCQASSTGEPA
;
A
#
# COMPACT_ATOMS: atom_id res chain seq x y z
N ASP A 1 -10.83 -15.35 -19.54
CA ASP A 1 -10.13 -14.19 -20.11
C ASP A 1 -11.06 -13.03 -20.42
N LEU A 2 -10.53 -11.82 -20.26
CA LEU A 2 -11.20 -10.54 -20.51
C LEU A 2 -10.92 -10.05 -21.94
N TRP A 3 -11.82 -9.25 -22.52
CA TRP A 3 -11.66 -8.70 -23.87
C TRP A 3 -10.53 -7.68 -23.99
N ILE A 4 -10.24 -6.99 -22.88
CA ILE A 4 -9.14 -6.04 -22.76
C ILE A 4 -8.16 -6.64 -21.74
N PRO A 5 -6.84 -6.73 -22.06
CA PRO A 5 -5.84 -7.14 -21.09
C PRO A 5 -5.94 -6.29 -19.84
N TYR A 6 -5.99 -6.94 -18.69
CA TYR A 6 -6.20 -6.31 -17.40
C TYR A 6 -5.12 -6.79 -16.43
N PHE A 7 -4.66 -5.87 -15.60
CA PHE A 7 -3.87 -6.19 -14.43
C PHE A 7 -4.38 -5.39 -13.24
N THR A 8 -4.10 -5.88 -12.05
CA THR A 8 -4.37 -5.16 -10.80
C THR A 8 -3.19 -5.31 -9.86
N ILE A 9 -3.01 -4.33 -8.98
CA ILE A 9 -1.90 -4.29 -8.04
C ILE A 9 -2.45 -4.43 -6.64
N THR A 10 -1.78 -5.23 -5.83
CA THR A 10 -2.03 -5.30 -4.40
C THR A 10 -0.75 -5.06 -3.64
N THR A 11 -0.88 -4.57 -2.42
CA THR A 11 0.19 -4.57 -1.45
C THR A 11 0.19 -5.90 -0.72
N ASP A 12 1.25 -6.69 -0.87
CA ASP A 12 1.47 -7.88 -0.05
C ASP A 12 2.11 -7.45 1.27
N ILE A 13 1.33 -7.46 2.35
CA ILE A 13 1.81 -7.06 3.68
C ILE A 13 2.59 -8.20 4.38
N THR A 14 2.49 -9.44 3.89
CA THR A 14 3.29 -10.56 4.39
C THR A 14 4.72 -10.48 3.87
N ALA A 15 4.91 -10.11 2.60
CA ALA A 15 6.23 -9.95 1.99
C ALA A 15 6.73 -8.50 1.93
N SER A 16 5.91 -7.52 2.34
CA SER A 16 6.21 -6.08 2.22
C SER A 16 6.56 -5.67 0.78
N ALA A 17 5.81 -6.18 -0.19
CA ALA A 17 6.12 -6.02 -1.61
C ALA A 17 4.89 -5.73 -2.47
N MET A 18 5.12 -5.11 -3.64
CA MET A 18 4.10 -4.95 -4.67
C MET A 18 3.87 -6.29 -5.38
N ARG A 19 2.60 -6.64 -5.62
CA ARG A 19 2.22 -7.76 -6.49
C ARG A 19 1.35 -7.31 -7.64
N VAL A 20 1.70 -7.77 -8.83
CA VAL A 20 0.92 -7.56 -10.06
C VAL A 20 0.17 -8.85 -10.36
N HIS A 21 -1.15 -8.75 -10.49
CA HIS A 21 -2.02 -9.88 -10.80
C HIS A 21 -2.55 -9.74 -12.21
N THR A 22 -2.24 -10.73 -13.05
CA THR A 22 -2.72 -10.84 -14.44
C THR A 22 -3.61 -12.06 -14.67
N ASP A 23 -3.73 -12.93 -13.67
CA ASP A 23 -4.48 -14.18 -13.72
C ASP A 23 -5.22 -14.44 -12.40
N GLY A 24 -6.14 -15.41 -12.42
CA GLY A 24 -6.90 -15.85 -11.27
C GLY A 24 -8.29 -15.20 -11.16
N SER A 25 -8.83 -15.15 -9.95
CA SER A 25 -10.21 -14.71 -9.74
C SER A 25 -10.33 -13.19 -9.74
N LEU A 26 -10.93 -12.64 -10.80
CA LEU A 26 -11.01 -11.19 -11.02
C LEU A 26 -11.59 -10.42 -9.81
N TRP A 27 -12.76 -10.84 -9.30
CA TRP A 27 -13.40 -10.16 -8.17
C TRP A 27 -12.53 -10.17 -6.91
N ARG A 28 -11.72 -11.22 -6.74
CA ARG A 28 -10.88 -11.42 -5.56
C ARG A 28 -9.73 -10.42 -5.53
N TYR A 29 -9.02 -10.29 -6.64
CA TYR A 29 -7.90 -9.37 -6.73
C TYR A 29 -8.35 -7.91 -6.86
N ILE A 30 -9.49 -7.63 -7.48
CA ILE A 30 -10.14 -6.30 -7.40
C ILE A 30 -10.45 -5.96 -5.95
N ARG A 31 -11.10 -6.86 -5.19
CA ARG A 31 -11.40 -6.64 -3.78
C ARG A 31 -10.12 -6.39 -2.97
N ALA A 32 -9.08 -7.21 -3.17
CA ALA A 32 -7.81 -7.03 -2.48
C ALA A 32 -7.18 -5.66 -2.79
N SER A 33 -7.17 -5.26 -4.07
CA SER A 33 -6.65 -3.98 -4.54
C SER A 33 -7.44 -2.76 -4.03
N MET A 34 -8.65 -2.95 -3.49
CA MET A 34 -9.50 -1.92 -2.89
C MET A 34 -9.66 -2.09 -1.36
N SER A 35 -8.88 -2.97 -0.73
CA SER A 35 -8.99 -3.26 0.71
C SER A 35 -8.16 -2.26 1.51
N LEU A 36 -8.78 -1.12 1.82
CA LEU A 36 -8.19 -0.08 2.67
C LEU A 36 -8.10 -0.55 4.13
N SER A 37 -6.98 -0.24 4.79
CA SER A 37 -6.76 -0.57 6.19
C SER A 37 -7.83 0.06 7.08
N GLY A 38 -8.28 -0.65 8.11
CA GLY A 38 -9.36 -0.20 8.99
C GLY A 38 -10.78 -0.24 8.38
N TYR A 39 -10.93 -0.40 7.05
CA TYR A 39 -12.23 -0.60 6.41
C TYR A 39 -12.50 -2.07 6.09
N MET A 40 -11.51 -2.77 5.56
CA MET A 40 -11.62 -4.18 5.20
C MET A 40 -10.43 -4.98 5.73
N PRO A 41 -10.65 -6.24 6.16
CA PRO A 41 -9.55 -7.11 6.53
C PRO A 41 -8.71 -7.46 5.28
N PRO A 42 -7.40 -7.69 5.45
CA PRO A 42 -6.54 -8.19 4.37
C PRO A 42 -7.11 -9.47 3.75
N LEU A 43 -6.90 -9.63 2.45
CA LEU A 43 -7.38 -10.78 1.72
C LEU A 43 -6.26 -11.81 1.57
N CYS A 44 -6.43 -13.01 2.10
CA CYS A 44 -5.43 -14.08 1.95
C CYS A 44 -5.38 -14.57 0.51
N ASP A 45 -4.22 -14.65 -0.14
CA ASP A 45 -4.09 -15.24 -1.47
C ASP A 45 -4.18 -16.78 -1.38
N PRO A 46 -5.04 -17.46 -2.17
CA PRO A 46 -5.10 -18.93 -2.18
C PRO A 46 -3.84 -19.60 -2.74
N LYS A 47 -2.97 -18.86 -3.46
CA LYS A 47 -1.75 -19.42 -4.06
C LYS A 47 -0.68 -19.73 -3.01
N ASP A 48 -0.52 -18.87 -2.02
CA ASP A 48 0.59 -18.92 -1.05
C ASP A 48 0.19 -18.55 0.39
N GLY A 49 -1.06 -18.13 0.63
CA GLY A 49 -1.56 -17.73 1.94
C GLY A 49 -1.20 -16.29 2.34
N HIS A 50 -0.56 -15.51 1.47
CA HIS A 50 -0.12 -14.15 1.81
C HIS A 50 -1.29 -13.19 1.98
N LEU A 51 -1.11 -12.18 2.83
CA LEU A 51 -2.13 -11.18 3.11
C LEU A 51 -2.00 -10.00 2.13
N LEU A 52 -3.06 -9.76 1.36
CA LEU A 52 -3.13 -8.71 0.35
C LEU A 52 -4.00 -7.54 0.80
N MET A 53 -3.52 -6.33 0.52
CA MET A 53 -4.15 -5.04 0.80
C MET A 53 -4.18 -4.16 -0.44
N ASP A 54 -4.82 -2.98 -0.32
CA ASP A 54 -4.93 -1.98 -1.37
C ASP A 54 -3.60 -1.72 -2.10
N GLY A 55 -3.62 -1.69 -3.42
CA GLY A 55 -2.42 -1.49 -4.24
C GLY A 55 -1.87 -0.07 -4.19
N GLY A 56 -2.69 0.90 -3.77
CA GLY A 56 -2.32 2.30 -3.64
C GLY A 56 -1.17 2.54 -2.67
N TYR A 57 -0.99 1.67 -1.65
CA TYR A 57 0.10 1.81 -0.68
C TYR A 57 1.51 1.63 -1.29
N VAL A 58 1.62 0.92 -2.42
CA VAL A 58 2.90 0.62 -3.08
C VAL A 58 3.03 1.21 -4.47
N ASN A 59 1.93 1.32 -5.23
CA ASN A 59 1.94 1.94 -6.55
C ASN A 59 0.53 2.41 -6.93
N ASN A 60 0.20 3.66 -6.57
CA ASN A 60 -1.12 4.25 -6.82
C ASN A 60 -1.38 4.62 -8.30
N LEU A 61 -0.33 4.77 -9.12
CA LEU A 61 -0.45 5.11 -10.55
C LEU A 61 0.49 4.23 -11.39
N PRO A 62 0.10 2.98 -11.67
CA PRO A 62 1.01 1.96 -12.18
C PRO A 62 1.25 2.02 -13.69
N ALA A 63 1.63 3.19 -14.18
CA ALA A 63 1.99 3.40 -15.58
C ALA A 63 3.29 2.68 -15.96
N ASP A 64 4.20 2.49 -15.02
CA ASP A 64 5.42 1.71 -15.15
C ASP A 64 5.11 0.21 -15.38
N VAL A 65 4.14 -0.34 -14.66
CA VAL A 65 3.68 -1.72 -14.86
C VAL A 65 2.98 -1.88 -16.22
N ALA A 66 2.12 -0.92 -16.60
CA ALA A 66 1.52 -0.93 -17.93
C ALA A 66 2.60 -0.89 -19.03
N ARG A 67 3.65 -0.07 -18.85
CA ARG A 67 4.78 0.02 -19.76
C ARG A 67 5.56 -1.29 -19.86
N SER A 68 5.87 -1.93 -18.72
CA SER A 68 6.59 -3.21 -18.69
C SER A 68 5.80 -4.35 -19.33
N MET A 69 4.46 -4.28 -19.28
CA MET A 69 3.54 -5.19 -19.98
C MET A 69 3.44 -4.94 -21.50
N GLY A 70 4.17 -3.95 -22.03
CA GLY A 70 4.28 -3.69 -23.46
C GLY A 70 3.43 -2.50 -23.95
N ALA A 71 2.84 -1.70 -23.06
CA ALA A 71 2.17 -0.47 -23.47
C ALA A 71 3.17 0.55 -24.05
N LYS A 72 2.98 0.93 -25.31
CA LYS A 72 3.81 1.95 -25.97
C LYS A 72 3.49 3.37 -25.50
N VAL A 73 2.21 3.62 -25.29
CA VAL A 73 1.66 4.87 -24.78
C VAL A 73 0.75 4.51 -23.61
N VAL A 74 0.87 5.23 -22.50
CA VAL A 74 0.05 5.05 -21.30
C VAL A 74 -0.69 6.35 -21.04
N ILE A 75 -2.03 6.29 -21.01
CA ILE A 75 -2.85 7.41 -20.53
C ILE A 75 -3.06 7.17 -19.03
N ALA A 76 -2.37 7.95 -18.20
CA ALA A 76 -2.43 7.81 -16.75
C ALA A 76 -3.40 8.83 -16.17
N ILE A 77 -4.44 8.33 -15.49
CA ILE A 77 -5.48 9.18 -14.88
C ILE A 77 -5.25 9.22 -13.38
N ASP A 78 -4.83 10.39 -12.90
CA ASP A 78 -4.60 10.62 -11.47
C ASP A 78 -5.83 11.26 -10.83
N VAL A 79 -6.41 10.53 -9.87
CA VAL A 79 -7.54 10.98 -9.05
C VAL A 79 -7.18 11.09 -7.56
N GLY A 80 -5.88 11.18 -7.25
CA GLY A 80 -5.42 11.43 -5.89
C GLY A 80 -5.87 12.80 -5.39
N SER A 81 -6.31 12.87 -4.13
CA SER A 81 -6.62 14.13 -3.46
C SER A 81 -5.36 14.99 -3.39
N ARG A 82 -5.48 16.29 -3.72
CA ARG A 82 -4.42 17.23 -3.36
C ARG A 82 -4.42 17.41 -1.85
N ASP A 83 -3.26 17.25 -1.25
CA ASP A 83 -3.09 17.51 0.17
C ASP A 83 -3.53 18.93 0.50
N GLU A 84 -4.59 19.09 1.30
CA GLU A 84 -4.76 20.34 2.04
C GLU A 84 -3.57 20.42 3.01
N THR A 85 -2.63 21.32 2.71
CA THR A 85 -1.50 21.63 3.60
C THR A 85 -1.92 22.52 4.77
N ASN A 86 -3.11 23.13 4.68
CA ASN A 86 -3.73 23.94 5.72
C ASN A 86 -4.45 23.08 6.78
N LEU A 87 -3.72 22.14 7.38
CA LEU A 87 -4.21 21.39 8.53
C LEU A 87 -4.17 22.27 9.78
N THR A 88 -5.14 22.11 10.68
CA THR A 88 -5.12 22.84 11.96
C THR A 88 -3.95 22.34 12.80
N ASN A 89 -3.05 23.22 13.21
CA ASN A 89 -2.05 22.90 14.22
C ASN A 89 -2.73 22.83 15.58
N TYR A 90 -2.90 21.61 16.10
CA TYR A 90 -3.57 21.33 17.37
C TYR A 90 -2.59 21.00 18.51
N GLY A 91 -1.27 21.13 18.31
CA GLY A 91 -0.25 20.75 19.29
C GLY A 91 -0.09 19.24 19.46
N ASP A 92 0.40 18.80 20.63
CA ASP A 92 0.81 17.40 20.87
C ASP A 92 -0.36 16.45 21.19
N CYS A 93 -1.54 16.98 21.53
CA CYS A 93 -2.68 16.18 21.96
C CYS A 93 -3.99 16.74 21.40
N LEU A 94 -4.78 15.87 20.77
CA LEU A 94 -6.12 16.22 20.27
C LEU A 94 -7.19 15.58 21.15
N SER A 95 -7.92 16.38 21.93
CA SER A 95 -9.05 15.89 22.72
C SER A 95 -10.25 15.58 21.82
N GLY A 96 -10.72 14.33 21.81
CA GLY A 96 -11.90 13.92 21.06
C GLY A 96 -13.18 14.65 21.49
N TRP A 97 -13.32 14.92 22.79
CA TRP A 97 -14.44 15.71 23.33
C TRP A 97 -14.40 17.17 22.85
N TRP A 98 -13.21 17.77 22.77
CA TRP A 98 -13.05 19.11 22.20
C TRP A 98 -13.40 19.14 20.71
N LEU A 99 -12.99 18.12 19.95
CA LEU A 99 -13.31 18.01 18.52
C LEU A 99 -14.82 17.85 18.29
N LEU A 100 -15.50 17.04 19.11
CA LEU A 100 -16.95 16.87 19.10
C LEU A 100 -17.68 18.18 19.42
N TRP A 101 -17.22 18.91 20.44
CA TRP A 101 -17.80 20.19 20.83
C TRP A 101 -17.63 21.25 19.73
N LYS A 102 -16.43 21.33 19.13
CA LYS A 102 -16.15 22.22 18.00
C LYS A 102 -16.97 21.86 16.77
N ARG A 103 -17.23 20.57 16.53
CA ARG A 103 -18.09 20.10 15.44
C ARG A 103 -19.56 20.49 15.62
N TRP A 104 -20.05 20.57 16.86
CA TRP A 104 -21.43 20.98 17.16
C TRP A 104 -21.59 22.51 17.24
N ASN A 105 -20.53 23.29 17.42
CA ASN A 105 -20.63 24.74 17.47
C ASN A 105 -20.56 25.38 16.06
N PRO A 106 -21.67 25.89 15.48
CA PRO A 106 -21.69 26.46 14.13
C PRO A 106 -20.93 27.81 13.99
N LEU A 107 -20.57 28.45 15.11
CA LEU A 107 -19.79 29.70 15.13
C LEU A 107 -18.29 29.46 15.29
N ALA A 108 -17.86 28.22 15.53
CA ALA A 108 -16.45 27.89 15.68
C ALA A 108 -15.79 27.67 14.33
N GLU A 109 -14.52 28.09 14.22
CA GLU A 109 -13.67 27.75 13.08
C GLU A 109 -13.61 26.22 12.92
N LYS A 110 -13.87 25.73 11.70
CA LYS A 110 -13.87 24.30 11.40
C LYS A 110 -12.45 23.77 11.55
N VAL A 111 -12.26 22.91 12.55
CA VAL A 111 -10.99 22.21 12.76
C VAL A 111 -10.79 21.25 11.59
N LYS A 112 -9.69 21.43 10.86
CA LYS A 112 -9.30 20.61 9.73
C LYS A 112 -8.25 19.59 10.19
N VAL A 113 -8.73 18.44 10.64
CA VAL A 113 -7.91 17.29 11.02
C VAL A 113 -8.11 16.20 9.98
N PRO A 114 -7.03 15.59 9.46
CA PRO A 114 -7.17 14.53 8.47
C PRO A 114 -7.84 13.30 9.08
N ASN A 115 -8.72 12.66 8.31
CA ASN A 115 -9.35 11.41 8.73
C ASN A 115 -8.44 10.19 8.41
N MET A 116 -8.80 9.00 8.90
CA MET A 116 -7.98 7.79 8.69
C MET A 116 -7.76 7.46 7.20
N ALA A 117 -8.78 7.63 6.36
CA ALA A 117 -8.68 7.38 4.92
C ALA A 117 -7.74 8.38 4.22
N GLU A 118 -7.77 9.65 4.64
CA GLU A 118 -6.88 10.70 4.16
C GLU A 118 -5.43 10.45 4.61
N ILE A 119 -5.22 10.06 5.87
CA ILE A 119 -3.90 9.66 6.38
C ILE A 119 -3.34 8.49 5.57
N GLN A 120 -4.15 7.46 5.33
CA GLN A 120 -3.75 6.30 4.54
C GLN A 120 -3.39 6.68 3.10
N THR A 121 -4.20 7.53 2.46
CA THR A 121 -3.92 8.04 1.12
C THR A 121 -2.62 8.84 1.09
N ARG A 122 -2.36 9.66 2.11
CA ARG A 122 -1.11 10.43 2.24
C ARG A 122 0.11 9.52 2.44
N LEU A 123 0.00 8.50 3.29
CA LEU A 123 1.08 7.52 3.50
C LEU A 123 1.38 6.72 2.23
N ALA A 124 0.34 6.27 1.54
CA ALA A 124 0.43 5.64 0.22
C ALA A 124 1.13 6.56 -0.80
N TYR A 125 0.74 7.82 -0.84
CA TYR A 125 1.35 8.82 -1.72
C TYR A 125 2.83 9.01 -1.42
N VAL A 126 3.22 9.16 -0.15
CA VAL A 126 4.63 9.32 0.28
C VAL A 126 5.52 8.18 -0.23
N CYS A 127 5.04 6.93 -0.19
CA CYS A 127 5.77 5.78 -0.71
C CYS A 127 5.94 5.82 -2.23
N CYS A 128 5.02 6.45 -2.97
CA CYS A 128 4.96 6.38 -4.43
C CYS A 128 5.37 7.68 -5.15
N VAL A 129 5.70 8.78 -4.44
CA VAL A 129 5.98 10.10 -5.05
C VAL A 129 7.03 10.02 -6.14
N ARG A 130 8.14 9.31 -5.90
CA ARG A 130 9.23 9.19 -6.86
C ARG A 130 8.78 8.47 -8.14
N GLN A 131 7.99 7.41 -7.99
CA GLN A 131 7.42 6.69 -9.15
C GLN A 131 6.44 7.57 -9.92
N LEU A 132 5.58 8.30 -9.22
CA LEU A 132 4.64 9.23 -9.82
C LEU A 132 5.35 10.35 -10.59
N GLU A 133 6.42 10.93 -10.04
CA GLU A 133 7.23 11.95 -10.70
C GLU A 133 7.93 11.40 -11.95
N MET A 134 8.52 10.21 -11.86
CA MET A 134 9.11 9.54 -13.02
C MET A 134 8.07 9.33 -14.12
N VAL A 135 6.88 8.83 -13.77
CA VAL A 135 5.76 8.63 -14.70
C VAL A 135 5.33 9.95 -15.34
N LYS A 136 5.16 11.02 -14.56
CA LYS A 136 4.79 12.36 -15.05
C LYS A 136 5.82 12.95 -16.03
N SER A 137 7.10 12.63 -15.84
CA SER A 137 8.20 13.11 -16.68
C SER A 137 8.48 12.22 -17.90
N SER A 138 7.78 11.08 -18.02
CA SER A 138 8.12 10.08 -19.03
C SER A 138 7.45 10.35 -20.39
N ASP A 139 8.22 10.22 -21.46
CA ASP A 139 7.74 10.47 -22.84
C ASP A 139 6.63 9.49 -23.30
N TYR A 140 6.51 8.35 -22.64
CA TYR A 140 5.51 7.33 -22.96
C TYR A 140 4.19 7.52 -22.21
N CYS A 141 4.12 8.48 -21.27
CA CYS A 141 2.98 8.66 -20.40
C CYS A 141 2.31 10.01 -20.60
N GLU A 142 1.02 9.97 -20.88
CA GLU A 142 0.16 11.13 -20.91
C GLU A 142 -0.60 11.21 -19.60
N TYR A 143 -0.21 12.18 -18.79
CA TYR A 143 -0.79 12.39 -17.47
C TYR A 143 -2.03 13.29 -17.55
N ILE A 144 -3.17 12.77 -17.09
CA ILE A 144 -4.45 13.50 -17.01
C ILE A 144 -4.88 13.54 -15.55
N ARG A 145 -5.20 14.75 -15.06
CA ARG A 145 -5.74 14.95 -13.72
C ARG A 145 -7.04 15.77 -13.76
N PRO A 146 -8.21 15.13 -13.58
CA PRO A 146 -9.48 15.83 -13.49
C PRO A 146 -9.55 16.78 -12.28
N PRO A 147 -10.37 17.85 -12.33
CA PRO A 147 -10.50 18.83 -11.26
C PRO A 147 -11.41 18.34 -10.13
N ILE A 148 -10.89 17.42 -9.31
CA ILE A 148 -11.64 16.75 -8.23
C ILE A 148 -11.23 17.17 -6.81
N ASP A 149 -10.42 18.22 -6.67
CA ASP A 149 -9.83 18.64 -5.39
C ASP A 149 -10.86 19.00 -4.29
N ARG A 150 -12.12 19.25 -4.66
CA ARG A 150 -13.21 19.60 -3.73
C ARG A 150 -13.97 18.40 -3.15
N TYR A 151 -13.63 17.18 -3.58
CA TYR A 151 -14.31 15.96 -3.15
C TYR A 151 -13.44 15.20 -2.17
N GLY A 152 -14.03 14.77 -1.05
CA GLY A 152 -13.36 13.85 -0.13
C GLY A 152 -13.31 12.44 -0.70
N THR A 153 -12.31 11.65 -0.26
CA THR A 153 -12.13 10.24 -0.68
C THR A 153 -13.38 9.37 -0.50
N LEU A 154 -14.21 9.68 0.51
CA LEU A 154 -15.40 8.91 0.87
C LEU A 154 -16.72 9.66 0.62
N ASP A 155 -16.71 10.70 -0.23
CA ASP A 155 -17.91 11.47 -0.60
C ASP A 155 -18.80 10.72 -1.62
N PHE A 156 -19.16 9.46 -1.32
CA PHE A 156 -19.96 8.61 -2.22
C PHE A 156 -21.32 9.21 -2.61
N GLY A 157 -21.88 10.07 -1.76
CA GLY A 157 -23.14 10.78 -2.04
C GLY A 157 -23.05 11.79 -3.20
N LYS A 158 -21.85 12.15 -3.66
CA LYS A 158 -21.61 13.06 -4.79
C LYS A 158 -21.24 12.31 -6.07
N PHE A 159 -21.54 11.01 -6.17
CA PHE A 159 -21.14 10.17 -7.30
C PHE A 159 -21.49 10.77 -8.67
N ASP A 160 -22.75 11.17 -8.88
CA ASP A 160 -23.21 11.70 -10.17
C ASP A 160 -22.46 12.99 -10.56
N GLU A 161 -22.21 13.86 -9.57
CA GLU A 161 -21.47 15.10 -9.77
C GLU A 161 -20.00 14.84 -10.14
N ILE A 162 -19.35 13.90 -9.44
CA ILE A 162 -17.95 13.51 -9.68
C ILE A 162 -17.81 12.85 -11.06
N CYS A 163 -18.75 11.98 -11.42
CA CYS A 163 -18.82 11.32 -12.71
C CYS A 163 -18.92 12.35 -13.85
N GLU A 164 -19.81 13.34 -13.70
CA GLU A 164 -19.98 14.41 -14.69
C GLU A 164 -18.73 15.28 -14.83
N VAL A 165 -18.05 15.61 -13.72
CA VAL A 165 -16.77 16.33 -13.75
C VAL A 165 -15.72 15.56 -14.55
N GLY A 166 -15.58 14.25 -14.31
CA GLY A 166 -14.67 13.40 -15.05
C GLY A 166 -15.01 13.33 -16.54
N TYR A 167 -16.29 13.18 -16.87
CA TYR A 167 -16.78 13.11 -18.24
C TYR A 167 -16.51 14.40 -19.03
N GLN A 168 -16.86 15.57 -18.46
CA GLN A 168 -16.62 16.86 -19.12
C GLN A 168 -15.13 17.16 -19.28
N HIS A 169 -14.33 16.83 -18.27
CA HIS A 169 -12.88 16.99 -18.35
C HIS A 169 -12.28 16.12 -19.47
N GLY A 170 -12.62 14.83 -19.49
CA GLY A 170 -12.20 13.91 -20.54
C GLY A 170 -12.61 14.39 -21.93
N LYS A 171 -13.87 14.81 -22.10
CA LYS A 171 -14.39 15.33 -23.37
C LYS A 171 -13.59 16.54 -23.88
N THR A 172 -13.21 17.46 -23.00
CA THR A 172 -12.37 18.60 -23.37
C THR A 172 -10.96 18.15 -23.75
N VAL A 173 -10.31 17.31 -22.94
CA VAL A 173 -8.95 16.81 -23.21
C VAL A 173 -8.89 16.05 -24.54
N PHE A 174 -9.74 15.03 -24.71
CA PHE A 174 -9.77 14.24 -25.95
C PHE A 174 -10.28 15.05 -27.14
N GLY A 175 -11.11 16.08 -26.92
CA GLY A 175 -11.52 17.02 -27.94
C GLY A 175 -10.37 17.89 -28.46
N VAL A 176 -9.45 18.30 -27.58
CA VAL A 176 -8.21 18.99 -27.97
C VAL A 176 -7.29 18.02 -28.70
N TRP A 177 -7.07 16.82 -28.18
CA TRP A 177 -6.22 15.79 -28.79
C TRP A 177 -6.73 15.23 -30.12
N SER A 178 -8.02 15.37 -30.42
CA SER A 178 -8.56 15.03 -31.74
C SER A 178 -8.30 16.14 -32.76
N ARG A 179 -7.99 17.36 -32.31
CA ARG A 179 -7.72 18.53 -33.17
C ARG A 179 -6.24 18.82 -33.32
N SER A 180 -5.44 18.50 -32.31
CA SER A 180 -3.98 18.41 -32.41
C SER A 180 -3.64 16.98 -32.84
N ASP A 181 -2.69 16.76 -33.74
CA ASP A 181 -2.31 15.42 -34.25
C ASP A 181 -1.75 14.43 -33.18
N VAL A 182 -2.01 14.68 -31.89
CA VAL A 182 -1.63 13.87 -30.73
C VAL A 182 -2.20 12.47 -30.84
N LEU A 183 -3.52 12.34 -31.12
CA LEU A 183 -4.15 11.03 -31.26
C LEU A 183 -3.55 10.23 -32.43
N ASP A 184 -3.29 10.91 -33.55
CA ASP A 184 -2.68 10.27 -34.72
C ASP A 184 -1.25 9.81 -34.45
N LYS A 185 -0.46 10.60 -33.71
CA LYS A 185 0.89 10.19 -33.26
C LYS A 185 0.84 8.95 -32.38
N MET A 186 -0.10 8.88 -31.43
CA MET A 186 -0.27 7.71 -30.56
C MET A 186 -0.68 6.45 -31.33
N LEU A 187 -1.50 6.60 -32.37
CA LEU A 187 -2.02 5.46 -33.16
C LEU A 187 -1.07 5.00 -34.26
N ARG A 188 -0.15 5.85 -34.76
CA ARG A 188 0.82 5.50 -35.81
C ARG A 188 1.76 4.37 -35.41
N ASP A 189 2.19 4.32 -34.16
CA ASP A 189 3.03 3.24 -33.61
C ASP A 189 2.38 1.84 -33.68
N ARG A 190 1.04 1.79 -33.86
CA ARG A 190 0.28 0.55 -34.04
C ARG A 190 0.40 0.01 -35.47
N GLN A 191 0.54 0.88 -36.47
CA GLN A 191 0.59 0.48 -37.89
C GLN A 191 1.97 -0.07 -38.30
N GLU A 192 3.06 0.48 -37.76
CA GLU A 192 4.40 -0.03 -38.06
C GLU A 192 4.60 -1.45 -37.50
N THR A 193 4.11 -1.71 -36.28
CA THR A 193 4.22 -3.03 -35.64
C THR A 193 3.42 -4.12 -36.35
N TYR A 194 2.33 -3.78 -37.03
CA TYR A 194 1.57 -4.74 -37.86
C TYR A 194 2.31 -5.11 -39.15
N LYS A 195 3.17 -4.24 -39.68
CA LYS A 195 3.99 -4.53 -40.87
C LYS A 195 5.26 -5.33 -40.54
N THR A 196 5.81 -5.19 -39.34
CA THR A 196 7.05 -5.89 -38.96
C THR A 196 6.83 -7.32 -38.44
N LYS A 197 5.59 -7.70 -38.07
CA LYS A 197 5.29 -9.05 -37.53
C LYS A 197 5.35 -10.22 -38.54
N THR A 198 5.71 -9.98 -39.80
CA THR A 198 5.96 -11.04 -40.79
C THR A 198 7.40 -11.55 -40.83
N SER A 199 8.31 -10.99 -40.05
CA SER A 199 9.69 -11.49 -39.94
C SER A 199 10.29 -11.05 -38.61
N ASP A 200 10.44 -11.99 -37.67
CA ASP A 200 11.67 -12.22 -36.91
C ASP A 200 11.39 -12.91 -35.57
N ASN A 201 12.04 -14.06 -35.38
CA ASN A 201 12.13 -14.78 -34.11
C ASN A 201 13.00 -13.95 -33.15
N VAL A 202 12.43 -13.44 -32.06
CA VAL A 202 13.19 -12.71 -31.04
C VAL A 202 13.37 -13.59 -29.80
N THR A 203 14.62 -13.99 -29.59
CA THR A 203 15.14 -14.64 -28.38
C THR A 203 15.18 -13.63 -27.23
N TYR A 204 14.62 -13.98 -26.07
CA TYR A 204 14.68 -13.18 -24.84
C TYR A 204 16.11 -13.14 -24.27
N PRO A 205 16.68 -11.97 -23.91
CA PRO A 205 17.85 -11.93 -23.06
C PRO A 205 17.42 -12.04 -21.59
N SER A 206 17.86 -13.11 -20.92
CA SER A 206 17.70 -13.29 -19.48
C SER A 206 18.72 -12.42 -18.74
N THR A 207 18.33 -11.22 -18.30
CA THR A 207 19.14 -10.43 -17.38
C THR A 207 18.85 -10.87 -15.94
N SER A 208 19.83 -11.54 -15.33
CA SER A 208 19.80 -12.01 -13.94
C SER A 208 20.04 -10.83 -12.97
N PHE A 209 19.37 -10.87 -11.82
CA PHE A 209 19.37 -9.85 -10.74
C PHE A 209 20.76 -9.44 -10.22
N THR A 210 21.80 -10.21 -10.54
CA THR A 210 23.20 -9.96 -10.16
C THR A 210 23.84 -8.76 -10.87
N ASP A 211 23.34 -8.33 -12.02
CA ASP A 211 24.00 -7.30 -12.84
C ASP A 211 23.80 -5.86 -12.29
N LEU A 212 22.70 -5.62 -11.57
CA LEU A 212 22.39 -4.29 -11.01
C LEU A 212 23.25 -3.98 -9.77
N ALA A 213 23.61 -4.99 -8.98
CA ALA A 213 24.48 -4.80 -7.82
C ALA A 213 25.92 -4.44 -8.22
N GLU A 214 26.43 -4.97 -9.34
CA GLU A 214 27.75 -4.62 -9.88
C GLU A 214 27.81 -3.17 -10.37
N ILE A 215 26.75 -2.70 -11.02
CA ILE A 215 26.67 -1.33 -11.54
C ILE A 215 26.64 -0.31 -10.40
N VAL A 216 25.93 -0.61 -9.30
CA VAL A 216 25.78 0.30 -8.14
C VAL A 216 27.00 0.28 -7.21
N SER A 217 27.82 -0.78 -7.24
CA SER A 217 28.98 -0.95 -6.34
C SER A 217 30.33 -0.49 -6.93
N ARG A 218 30.36 0.07 -8.15
CA ARG A 218 31.60 0.65 -8.70
C ARG A 218 31.96 1.93 -7.98
N ILE A 219 32.82 1.80 -6.98
CA ILE A 219 33.52 2.91 -6.33
C ILE A 219 34.60 3.38 -7.29
N GLU A 220 34.59 4.67 -7.67
CA GLU A 220 35.66 5.28 -8.45
C GLU A 220 36.98 5.23 -7.66
N PRO A 221 38.11 4.81 -8.26
CA PRO A 221 39.38 4.79 -7.56
C PRO A 221 39.81 6.22 -7.23
N VAL A 222 40.11 6.46 -5.95
CA VAL A 222 40.60 7.74 -5.45
C VAL A 222 41.90 8.11 -6.16
N LYS A 223 41.92 9.27 -6.83
CA LYS A 223 43.16 9.87 -7.34
C LYS A 223 44.07 10.17 -6.16
N ALA A 224 45.24 9.52 -6.12
CA ALA A 224 46.30 9.88 -5.20
C ALA A 224 46.77 11.31 -5.50
N ALA A 225 46.34 12.26 -4.66
CA ALA A 225 46.92 13.58 -4.60
C ALA A 225 48.14 13.54 -3.68
N VAL A 226 49.22 14.11 -4.18
CA VAL A 226 50.55 14.20 -3.61
C VAL A 226 50.51 14.92 -2.26
N ALA A 227 51.37 14.45 -1.35
CA ALA A 227 51.61 15.03 -0.04
C ALA A 227 51.89 16.54 -0.09
N ASP A 228 51.28 17.29 0.82
CA ASP A 228 51.92 18.45 1.45
C ASP A 228 51.30 18.73 2.82
N ASP A 229 52.15 19.30 3.67
CA ASP A 229 52.21 19.32 5.13
C ASP A 229 51.08 20.02 5.92
N GLU A 230 51.01 19.63 7.21
CA GLU A 230 50.63 20.39 8.41
C GLU A 230 49.16 20.86 8.62
N SER A 231 48.46 20.25 9.57
CA SER A 231 48.16 20.84 10.90
C SER A 231 47.19 19.99 11.72
N ASP A 232 47.60 19.69 12.95
CA ASP A 232 46.84 18.98 13.99
C ASP A 232 45.66 19.81 14.51
N TYR A 233 44.46 19.22 14.51
CA TYR A 233 43.44 19.50 15.53
C TYR A 233 42.83 18.18 15.97
N GLN A 234 43.38 17.66 17.05
CA GLN A 234 42.88 16.53 17.82
C GLN A 234 41.72 17.04 18.70
N THR A 235 40.50 16.59 18.45
CA THR A 235 39.41 16.65 19.44
C THR A 235 38.95 15.23 19.73
N GLU A 236 39.36 14.75 20.90
CA GLU A 236 38.83 13.56 21.57
C GLU A 236 37.34 13.80 21.84
N TYR A 237 36.49 12.90 21.33
CA TYR A 237 35.11 12.76 21.81
C TYR A 237 35.10 11.53 22.72
N GLU A 238 35.02 11.78 24.02
CA GLU A 238 34.75 10.76 25.04
C GLU A 238 33.31 10.23 24.87
N GLU A 239 33.17 8.91 24.88
CA GLU A 239 31.91 8.18 24.87
C GLU A 239 31.40 8.07 26.32
N GLU A 240 30.53 8.99 26.76
CA GLU A 240 29.76 8.82 27.99
C GLU A 240 28.52 7.95 27.71
N VAL A 241 28.57 6.70 28.19
CA VAL A 241 27.43 5.78 28.26
C VAL A 241 26.47 6.27 29.36
N LEU A 242 25.33 6.84 28.99
CA LEU A 242 24.22 7.12 29.90
C LEU A 242 23.26 5.93 29.98
N ASP A 243 23.42 5.16 31.05
CA ASP A 243 22.71 3.91 31.37
C ASP A 243 21.35 4.18 32.05
N ASN A 244 20.42 4.85 31.37
CA ASN A 244 19.11 5.22 31.97
C ASN A 244 17.89 5.11 31.03
N GLN A 245 17.95 4.34 29.93
CA GLN A 245 16.81 4.15 29.02
C GLN A 245 16.40 2.69 28.78
N LYS A 246 16.94 1.75 29.57
CA LYS A 246 16.60 0.33 29.43
C LYS A 246 15.31 -0.07 30.17
N ASP A 247 14.89 0.71 31.15
CA ASP A 247 13.76 0.36 32.03
C ASP A 247 12.40 0.72 31.42
N ASP A 248 12.31 1.78 30.61
CA ASP A 248 11.05 2.20 29.98
C ASP A 248 10.60 1.25 28.84
N TYR A 249 11.57 0.60 28.16
CA TYR A 249 11.28 -0.35 27.08
C TYR A 249 10.75 -1.70 27.62
N ILE A 250 11.21 -2.11 28.81
CA ILE A 250 10.72 -3.34 29.46
C ILE A 250 9.32 -3.14 30.05
N HIS A 251 9.01 -1.94 30.57
CA HIS A 251 7.69 -1.63 31.13
C HIS A 251 6.57 -1.57 30.06
N PHE A 252 6.89 -1.21 28.82
CA PHE A 252 5.92 -1.22 27.72
C PHE A 252 5.55 -2.63 27.24
N ILE A 253 6.49 -3.58 27.28
CA ILE A 253 6.27 -4.99 26.90
C ILE A 253 5.57 -5.77 28.02
N GLY A 254 5.85 -5.44 29.30
CA GLY A 254 5.23 -6.11 30.46
C GLY A 254 3.72 -5.86 30.60
N ASN A 255 3.25 -4.65 30.29
CA ASN A 255 1.85 -4.26 30.45
C ASN A 255 0.88 -4.81 29.39
N GLN A 256 1.35 -5.55 28.38
CA GLN A 256 0.47 -6.29 27.45
C GLN A 256 0.30 -7.77 27.80
N ALA A 257 0.96 -8.27 28.84
CA ALA A 257 0.93 -9.68 29.23
C ALA A 257 0.16 -9.99 30.53
N GLU A 258 -0.46 -8.99 31.18
CA GLU A 258 -1.15 -9.15 32.47
C GLU A 258 -2.64 -8.74 32.46
N ASP A 259 -3.35 -8.93 31.34
CA ASP A 259 -4.83 -8.89 31.32
C ASP A 259 -5.36 -10.15 30.61
N ASP A 260 -5.13 -11.33 31.22
CA ASP A 260 -5.89 -12.57 30.96
C ASP A 260 -5.55 -13.64 32.04
N SER A 261 -6.18 -13.53 33.22
CA SER A 261 -6.54 -14.59 34.20
C SER A 261 -6.83 -13.90 35.54
N ASP A 262 -7.80 -14.22 36.39
CA ASP A 262 -8.86 -15.22 36.43
C ASP A 262 -9.84 -14.71 37.52
N SER A 263 -11.14 -14.88 37.36
CA SER A 263 -12.08 -14.72 38.49
C SER A 263 -13.08 -15.86 38.48
N ASP A 264 -12.68 -16.98 39.07
CA ASP A 264 -13.59 -18.05 39.48
C ASP A 264 -13.05 -18.66 40.78
N GLU A 265 -13.73 -18.41 41.91
CA GLU A 265 -13.83 -19.26 43.10
C GLU A 265 -14.97 -18.69 43.99
N ASP A 266 -15.84 -19.43 44.68
CA ASP A 266 -16.27 -20.82 44.68
C ASP A 266 -17.40 -20.90 45.74
N VAL A 267 -18.57 -21.52 45.48
CA VAL A 267 -19.45 -22.06 46.55
C VAL A 267 -20.22 -23.28 46.04
N GLN A 268 -19.73 -24.47 46.39
CA GLN A 268 -20.45 -25.74 46.32
C GLN A 268 -21.48 -25.90 47.45
N ILE A 269 -22.74 -26.20 47.14
CA ILE A 269 -23.61 -27.02 48.01
C ILE A 269 -24.53 -27.93 47.17
N ARG A 270 -24.12 -29.18 46.92
CA ARG A 270 -24.99 -30.36 47.14
C ARG A 270 -24.20 -31.68 47.12
N LYS A 271 -24.03 -32.23 48.32
CA LYS A 271 -23.49 -33.57 48.62
C LYS A 271 -24.40 -34.71 48.11
N ARG A 272 -23.78 -35.75 47.55
CA ARG A 272 -24.03 -37.20 47.77
C ARG A 272 -22.80 -37.96 47.25
N LYS A 273 -21.83 -38.39 48.09
CA LYS A 273 -21.67 -39.74 48.71
C LYS A 273 -22.05 -40.88 47.73
N ASN A 274 -21.24 -41.89 47.37
CA ASN A 274 -20.22 -42.66 48.11
C ASN A 274 -19.38 -43.58 47.16
N LEU A 275 -18.11 -43.79 47.54
CA LEU A 275 -17.18 -44.96 47.45
C LEU A 275 -16.81 -45.70 46.12
N PRO A 276 -15.54 -46.20 46.01
CA PRO A 276 -15.06 -47.13 44.97
C PRO A 276 -14.87 -48.59 45.47
N LYS A 277 -14.84 -49.58 44.55
CA LYS A 277 -14.16 -50.90 44.63
C LYS A 277 -14.30 -51.64 43.27
N VAL A 278 -13.23 -51.86 42.51
CA VAL A 278 -12.40 -53.10 42.42
C VAL A 278 -13.22 -54.38 42.22
N ASP A 279 -13.14 -54.99 41.03
CA ASP A 279 -12.71 -56.40 40.86
C ASP A 279 -12.51 -56.80 39.38
N CYS A 280 -11.48 -57.62 39.17
CA CYS A 280 -11.16 -58.36 37.94
C CYS A 280 -12.18 -59.50 37.69
N GLN A 281 -12.49 -59.80 36.42
CA GLN A 281 -12.34 -61.16 35.84
C GLN A 281 -12.87 -61.26 34.40
N ALA A 282 -12.33 -62.24 33.71
CA ALA A 282 -12.38 -62.50 32.28
C ALA A 282 -13.62 -63.29 31.81
N SER A 283 -13.70 -63.42 30.47
CA SER A 283 -14.51 -64.38 29.70
C SER A 283 -16.01 -64.06 29.65
N SER A 284 -16.81 -64.35 28.63
CA SER A 284 -16.69 -64.93 27.29
C SER A 284 -18.14 -65.02 26.79
N THR A 285 -18.33 -65.10 25.47
CA THR A 285 -19.50 -65.67 24.76
C THR A 285 -20.84 -64.93 24.78
N GLY A 286 -21.32 -64.62 23.57
CA GLY A 286 -22.63 -65.11 23.14
C GLY A 286 -23.71 -64.05 22.89
N GLU A 287 -23.83 -63.63 21.63
CA GLU A 287 -25.15 -63.51 20.95
C GLU A 287 -25.99 -64.81 21.10
N PRO A 288 -27.30 -64.87 20.77
CA PRO A 288 -28.09 -63.91 19.98
C PRO A 288 -29.51 -63.60 20.52
N ALA A 289 -30.14 -62.56 19.96
CA ALA A 289 -31.45 -62.57 19.29
C ALA A 289 -31.91 -61.14 19.00
#